data_AF-A0A6P2A7S6-F1
#
_entry.id   AF-A0A6P2A7S6-F1
#
_cell.length_a   1.000
_cell.length_b   1.000
_cell.length_c   1.000
_cell.angle_alpha   90.00
_cell.angle_beta   90.00
_cell.angle_gamma   90.00
#
_symmetry.space_group_name_H-M   'P 1'
#
loop_
_entity.id
_entity.type
_entity.pdbx_description
1 polymer ?
#
loop_
_entity_poly.entity_id
_entity_poly.type
_entity_poly.pdbx_seq_one_letter_code
_entity_poly.pdbx_strand_id
1 'polypeptide(L)' 'MNRRRIDEGLVIVGLVLIGVGTYALYTGEVFVSRLTVSEGQSLGGIGALAIGGIFIAAGVYFLIQSRK' A
#
# COMPACT_ATOMS: atom_id res chain seq x y z
N MET A 1 9.50 6.94 33.10
CA MET A 1 8.96 7.25 31.76
C MET A 1 8.91 5.96 30.97
N ASN A 2 7.71 5.38 30.81
CA ASN A 2 7.52 4.12 30.09
C ASN A 2 7.69 4.42 28.58
N ARG A 3 8.89 4.23 28.03
CA ARG A 3 9.14 4.39 26.59
C ARG A 3 8.33 3.31 25.87
N ARG A 4 7.14 3.66 25.38
CA ARG A 4 6.44 2.87 24.36
C ARG A 4 7.43 2.74 23.21
N ARG A 5 8.03 1.57 23.05
CA ARG A 5 8.94 1.31 21.93
C ARG A 5 8.05 1.34 20.69
N ILE A 6 8.13 2.43 19.94
CA ILE A 6 7.53 2.47 18.62
C ILE A 6 8.43 1.61 17.74
N ASP A 7 7.84 0.62 17.09
CA ASP A 7 8.59 -0.20 16.15
C ASP A 7 8.76 0.58 14.85
N GLU A 8 9.91 1.23 14.70
CA GLU A 8 10.23 2.10 13.56
C GLU A 8 10.13 1.35 12.23
N GLY A 9 10.43 0.04 12.21
CA GLY A 9 10.30 -0.80 11.03
C GLY A 9 8.85 -0.92 10.55
N LEU A 10 7.92 -1.15 11.48
CA LEU A 10 6.49 -1.20 11.17
C LEU A 10 5.95 0.16 10.72
N VAL A 11 6.49 1.26 11.25
CA VAL A 11 6.15 2.61 10.80
C VAL A 11 6.56 2.83 9.35
N ILE A 12 7.80 2.47 8.99
CA ILE A 12 8.30 2.61 7.63
C ILE A 12 7.47 1.77 6.66
N VAL A 13 7.19 0.51 6.98
CA VAL A 13 6.35 -0.37 6.17
C VAL A 13 4.95 0.22 5.99
N GLY A 14 4.34 0.72 7.07
CA GLY A 14 3.03 1.36 7.03
C GLY A 14 2.99 2.58 6.10
N LEU A 15 3.99 3.46 6.19
CA LEU A 15 4.10 4.64 5.34
C LEU A 15 4.33 4.29 3.87
N VAL A 16 5.17 3.28 3.59
CA VAL A 16 5.40 2.81 2.22
C VAL A 16 4.11 2.26 1.61
N LEU A 17 3.38 1.42 2.35
CA LEU A 17 2.12 0.85 1.86
C LEU A 17 1.07 1.93 1.59
N ILE A 18 0.96 2.94 2.46
CA ILE A 18 0.09 4.10 2.23
C ILE A 18 0.56 4.84 0.98
N GLY A 19 1.86 5.14 0.84
CA GLY A 19 2.40 5.84 -0.33
C GLY A 19 2.08 5.12 -1.65
N VAL A 20 2.33 3.81 -1.70
CA VAL A 20 2.05 2.97 -2.88
C VAL A 20 0.55 2.92 -3.17
N GLY A 21 -0.28 2.72 -2.14
CA GLY A 21 -1.74 2.67 -2.31
C GLY A 21 -2.31 4.01 -2.79
N THR A 22 -1.86 5.12 -2.21
CA THR A 22 -2.30 6.47 -2.60
C THR A 22 -1.86 6.81 -4.03
N TYR A 23 -0.64 6.41 -4.41
CA TYR A 23 -0.15 6.55 -5.78
C TYR A 23 -1.02 5.76 -6.77
N ALA A 24 -1.33 4.50 -6.46
CA ALA A 24 -2.21 3.66 -7.30
C ALA A 24 -3.63 4.23 -7.43
N LEU A 25 -4.17 4.84 -6.37
CA LEU A 25 -5.46 5.55 -6.44
C LEU A 25 -5.38 6.81 -7.29
N TYR A 26 -4.28 7.56 -7.20
CA TYR A 26 -4.09 8.80 -7.95
C TYR A 26 -3.88 8.56 -9.45
N THR A 27 -3.09 7.54 -9.81
CA THR A 27 -2.86 7.17 -11.22
C THR A 27 -4.04 6.41 -11.81
N GLY A 28 -4.84 5.72 -11.00
CA GLY A 28 -5.91 4.85 -11.48
C GLY A 28 -5.39 3.62 -12.23
N GLU A 29 -4.09 3.36 -12.16
CA GLU A 29 -3.37 2.30 -12.84
C GLU A 29 -2.36 1.67 -11.89
N VAL A 30 -2.36 0.34 -11.82
CA VAL A 30 -1.31 -0.42 -11.12
C VAL A 30 -0.39 -1.01 -12.18
N PHE A 31 0.85 -0.51 -12.23
CA PHE A 31 1.90 -1.03 -13.10
C PHE A 31 2.40 -2.38 -12.54
N VAL A 32 1.62 -3.44 -12.73
CA VAL A 32 2.10 -4.81 -12.54
C VAL A 32 3.01 -5.08 -13.74
N SER A 33 4.31 -5.17 -13.49
CA SER A 33 5.31 -5.44 -14.53
C SER A 33 4.82 -6.55 -15.46
N ARG A 34 5.00 -6.37 -16.77
CA ARG A 34 4.56 -7.23 -17.89
C ARG A 34 5.07 -8.69 -17.84
N LEU A 35 5.50 -9.19 -16.69
CA LEU A 35 6.02 -10.52 -16.48
C LEU A 35 4.93 -11.60 -16.44
N THR A 36 3.66 -11.24 -16.27
CA THR A 36 2.58 -12.23 -16.07
C THR A 36 1.33 -12.05 -16.92
N VAL A 37 1.23 -11.01 -17.76
CA VAL A 37 -0.02 -10.75 -18.49
C VAL A 37 0.27 -10.41 -19.95
N SER A 38 -0.34 -11.20 -20.85
CA SER A 38 -0.34 -11.01 -22.30
C SER A 38 -0.65 -9.55 -22.65
N GLU A 39 0.07 -9.00 -23.62
CA GLU A 39 0.05 -7.60 -24.02
C GLU A 39 -1.38 -7.11 -24.28
N GLY A 40 -1.97 -6.39 -23.31
CA GLY A 40 -3.31 -5.80 -23.46
C GLY A 40 -4.12 -5.58 -22.18
N GLN A 41 -3.78 -6.22 -21.06
CA GLN A 41 -4.49 -6.03 -19.79
C GLN A 41 -3.73 -5.13 -18.82
N SER A 42 -3.82 -3.82 -18.99
CA SER A 42 -3.62 -2.90 -17.85
C SER A 42 -4.77 -3.11 -16.87
N LEU A 43 -4.48 -3.36 -15.59
CA LEU A 43 -5.49 -3.36 -14.53
C LEU A 43 -5.85 -1.89 -14.20
N GLY A 44 -6.51 -1.22 -15.13
CA GLY A 44 -6.95 0.16 -15.01
C GLY A 44 -8.35 0.28 -14.41
N GLY A 45 -8.61 1.36 -13.68
CA GLY A 45 -9.94 1.64 -13.12
C GLY A 45 -10.23 0.89 -11.81
N ILE A 46 -11.34 0.13 -11.74
CA ILE A 46 -11.84 -0.47 -10.49
C ILE A 46 -10.82 -1.40 -9.82
N GLY A 47 -10.04 -2.13 -10.62
CA GLY A 47 -8.97 -3.00 -10.10
C GLY A 47 -7.86 -2.22 -9.40
N ALA A 48 -7.42 -1.10 -9.99
CA ALA A 48 -6.44 -0.21 -9.37
C ALA A 48 -6.97 0.44 -8.09
N LEU A 49 -8.24 0.82 -8.07
CA LEU A 49 -8.91 1.36 -6.89
C LEU A 49 -8.97 0.34 -5.74
N ALA A 50 -9.34 -0.91 -6.04
CA ALA A 50 -9.40 -1.98 -5.06
C ALA A 50 -8.01 -2.28 -4.47
N ILE A 51 -6.98 -2.38 -5.33
CA ILE A 51 -5.59 -2.61 -4.90
C ILE A 51 -5.12 -1.43 -4.04
N GLY A 52 -5.28 -0.20 -4.52
CA GLY A 52 -4.89 1.00 -3.76
C GLY A 52 -5.54 1.08 -2.39
N GLY A 53 -6.84 0.75 -2.29
CA GLY A 53 -7.57 0.68 -1.03
C GLY A 53 -7.02 -0.36 -0.05
N ILE A 54 -6.69 -1.57 -0.54
CA ILE A 54 -6.09 -2.63 0.27
C ILE A 54 -4.72 -2.19 0.81
N PHE A 55 -3.89 -1.59 -0.04
CA PHE A 55 -2.57 -1.09 0.37
C PHE A 55 -2.66 -0.02 1.46
N ILE A 56 -3.60 0.92 1.35
CA ILE A 56 -3.83 1.93 2.39
C ILE A 56 -4.32 1.28 3.69
N ALA A 57 -5.29 0.37 3.61
CA ALA A 57 -5.83 -0.31 4.79
C ALA A 57 -4.74 -1.11 5.53
N ALA A 58 -3.91 -1.85 4.79
CA ALA A 58 -2.77 -2.57 5.33
C ALA A 58 -1.74 -1.62 5.96
N GLY A 59 -1.43 -0.50 5.30
CA GLY A 59 -0.49 0.48 5.84
C GLY A 59 -0.98 1.11 7.15
N VAL A 60 -2.25 1.47 7.23
CA VAL A 60 -2.88 1.96 8.48
C VAL A 60 -2.83 0.90 9.57
N TYR A 61 -3.10 -0.37 9.25
CA TYR A 61 -3.00 -1.47 10.20
C TYR A 61 -1.59 -1.59 10.80
N PHE A 62 -0.54 -1.52 9.97
CA PHE A 62 0.85 -1.56 10.45
C PHE A 62 1.22 -0.34 11.31
N LEU A 63 0.71 0.85 10.98
CA LEU A 63 0.91 2.05 11.82
C LEU A 63 0.22 1.95 13.18
N ILE A 64 -0.93 1.27 13.25
CA ILE A 64 -1.61 1.00 14.53
C ILE A 64 -0.81 -0.04 15.31
N GLN A 65 -0.30 -1.07 14.64
CA GLN A 65 0.45 -2.15 15.27
C GLN A 65 1.83 -1.70 15.75
N SER A 66 2.46 -0.71 15.12
CA SER A 66 3.76 -0.17 15.57
C SER A 66 3.71 0.51 16.95
N ARG A 67 2.50 0.78 17.46
CA ARG A 67 2.26 1.38 18.78
C ARG A 67 1.84 0.37 19.85
N LYS A 68 1.66 -0.90 19.49
CA LYS A 68 1.38 -2.01 20.42
C LYS A 68 2.68 -2.60 20.93
#